data_AF-A0A7Y4SLT3-F1
#
_entry.id   AF-A0A7Y4SLT3-F1
#
_cell.length_a   1.000
_cell.length_b   1.000
_cell.length_c   1.000
_cell.angle_alpha   90.00
_cell.angle_beta   90.00
_cell.angle_gamma   90.00
#
_symmetry.space_group_name_H-M   'P 1'
#
loop_
_entity.id
_entity.type
_entity.pdbx_description
1 polymer ?
#
loop_
_entity_poly.entity_id
_entity_poly.type
_entity_poly.pdbx_seq_one_letter_code
_entity_poly.pdbx_strand_id
1 'polypeptide(L)'
;MKTIAFAVAIFICVLAGSLPTRMQAQSRLATAGVYSSGQAQRGAADYKARCAKCHGAQLEGLAGPPLAGADFLNIWKSQPLSDLYGKVHITMPLDSPGTLTPAQSTALVAYILQGNKFPAGGADLPSDEPALKLIALAPAGTPAAPRTAAAAVSFPAVGTLNQVMRGILFPSSNVLFDVQTQDPGASEKAGAKAGAATTSVRYGNVYGPWIGVDVAAIAIAESAPLLMTPGRRCENGKPVPVDRADWQMYVQGLVEAGRVAYKASQSRSQDAVSEATNQIADSCANCHRVYRDVANPAMRCTPPAP
;
A
#
# COMPACT_ATOMS: atom_id res chain seq x y z
N MET A 1 19.73 -9.28 75.51
CA MET A 1 20.67 -8.78 74.48
C MET A 1 20.60 -9.66 73.25
N LYS A 2 20.17 -9.07 72.14
CA LYS A 2 20.42 -9.40 70.70
C LYS A 2 19.14 -9.21 69.91
N THR A 3 19.04 -8.01 69.37
CA THR A 3 18.10 -7.53 68.35
C THR A 3 18.41 -8.21 67.01
N ILE A 4 17.40 -8.73 66.33
CA ILE A 4 17.46 -9.07 64.90
C ILE A 4 16.20 -8.47 64.26
N ALA A 5 16.40 -7.43 63.48
CA ALA A 5 15.41 -6.81 62.62
C ALA A 5 15.47 -7.49 61.25
N PHE A 6 14.33 -7.80 60.61
CA PHE A 6 14.28 -7.99 59.16
C PHE A 6 12.90 -7.60 58.58
N ALA A 7 12.96 -6.49 57.83
CA ALA A 7 12.21 -6.07 56.66
C ALA A 7 10.79 -6.62 56.37
N VAL A 8 9.82 -5.69 56.38
CA VAL A 8 8.52 -5.79 55.71
C VAL A 8 8.72 -5.58 54.20
N ALA A 9 8.48 -6.61 53.39
CA ALA A 9 8.43 -6.50 51.94
C ALA A 9 7.01 -6.06 51.51
N ILE A 10 6.89 -4.81 51.06
CA ILE A 10 5.66 -4.29 50.45
C ILE A 10 5.63 -4.74 48.99
N PHE A 11 4.71 -5.65 48.67
CA PHE A 11 4.45 -6.14 47.32
C PHE A 11 3.42 -5.22 46.64
N ILE A 12 3.87 -4.27 45.81
CA ILE A 12 2.99 -3.44 44.99
C ILE A 12 2.71 -4.18 43.68
N CYS A 13 1.54 -4.81 43.60
CA CYS A 13 0.96 -5.33 42.36
C CYS A 13 0.51 -4.15 41.48
N VAL A 14 1.33 -3.75 40.50
CA VAL A 14 0.91 -2.85 39.43
C VAL A 14 0.08 -3.66 38.43
N LEU A 15 -1.25 -3.55 38.53
CA LEU A 15 -2.19 -4.02 37.51
C LEU A 15 -2.05 -3.15 36.27
N ALA A 16 -1.25 -3.60 35.30
CA ALA A 16 -1.19 -3.02 33.97
C ALA A 16 -2.52 -3.27 33.25
N GLY A 17 -3.37 -2.24 33.19
CA GLY A 17 -4.59 -2.24 32.40
C GLY A 17 -4.27 -2.21 30.91
N SER A 18 -4.33 -3.37 30.26
CA SER A 18 -4.32 -3.49 28.80
C SER A 18 -5.66 -3.00 28.24
N LEU A 19 -5.74 -1.75 27.81
CA LEU A 19 -6.83 -1.28 26.95
C LEU A 19 -6.67 -1.94 25.58
N PRO A 20 -7.62 -2.76 25.09
CA PRO A 20 -7.55 -3.28 23.74
C PRO A 20 -7.76 -2.12 22.77
N THR A 21 -6.78 -1.88 21.91
CA THR A 21 -6.92 -0.99 20.76
C THR A 21 -8.06 -1.53 19.90
N ARG A 22 -9.24 -0.91 19.97
CA ARG A 22 -10.31 -1.18 19.01
C ARG A 22 -9.79 -0.77 17.64
N MET A 23 -9.45 -1.77 16.82
CA MET A 23 -9.15 -1.58 15.41
C MET A 23 -10.45 -1.10 14.76
N GLN A 24 -10.61 0.21 14.67
CA GLN A 24 -11.80 0.82 14.09
C GLN A 24 -11.82 0.45 12.61
N ALA A 25 -12.76 -0.41 12.22
CA ALA A 25 -12.88 -0.90 10.86
C ALA A 25 -13.17 0.30 9.94
N GLN A 26 -12.12 0.76 9.28
CA GLN A 26 -12.15 1.99 8.50
C GLN A 26 -12.89 1.71 7.18
N SER A 27 -13.89 2.54 6.86
CA SER A 27 -14.62 2.44 5.60
C SER A 27 -13.67 2.64 4.41
N ARG A 28 -13.79 1.77 3.40
CA ARG A 28 -12.92 1.73 2.21
C ARG A 28 -13.74 1.95 0.94
N LEU A 29 -13.10 2.48 -0.10
CA LEU A 29 -13.71 2.57 -1.43
C LEU A 29 -13.29 1.36 -2.27
N ALA A 30 -14.18 0.88 -3.15
CA ALA A 30 -13.84 -0.17 -4.10
C ALA A 30 -12.65 0.20 -5.01
N THR A 31 -12.41 1.50 -5.22
CA THR A 31 -11.24 2.04 -5.95
C THR A 31 -9.90 1.84 -5.24
N ALA A 32 -9.89 1.40 -3.98
CA ALA A 32 -8.68 1.12 -3.22
C ALA A 32 -8.08 -0.27 -3.50
N GLY A 33 -8.59 -1.02 -4.48
CA GLY A 33 -8.11 -2.38 -4.76
C GLY A 33 -8.61 -3.40 -3.74
N VAL A 34 -9.93 -3.60 -3.69
CA VAL A 34 -10.59 -4.38 -2.61
C VAL A 34 -10.69 -5.89 -2.87
N TYR A 35 -10.29 -6.34 -4.06
CA TYR A 35 -10.36 -7.74 -4.48
C TYR A 35 -9.07 -8.15 -5.19
N SER A 36 -8.73 -9.45 -5.21
CA SER A 36 -7.53 -9.93 -5.90
C SER A 36 -7.81 -10.33 -7.35
N SER A 37 -6.77 -10.29 -8.19
CA SER A 37 -6.87 -10.78 -9.57
C SER A 37 -7.26 -12.27 -9.63
N GLY A 38 -6.74 -13.09 -8.73
CA GLY A 38 -7.08 -14.51 -8.64
C GLY A 38 -8.55 -14.74 -8.28
N GLN A 39 -9.13 -13.91 -7.40
CA GLN A 39 -10.54 -13.97 -7.06
C GLN A 39 -11.44 -13.59 -8.25
N ALA A 40 -11.09 -12.52 -8.99
CA ALA A 40 -11.82 -12.14 -10.18
C ALA A 40 -11.74 -13.20 -11.29
N GLN A 41 -10.59 -13.88 -11.46
CA GLN A 41 -10.45 -14.98 -12.42
C GLN A 41 -11.35 -16.17 -12.11
N ARG A 42 -11.46 -16.56 -10.82
CA ARG A 42 -12.42 -17.59 -10.40
C ARG A 42 -13.85 -17.16 -10.69
N GLY A 43 -14.17 -15.89 -10.39
CA GLY A 43 -15.46 -15.29 -10.71
C GLY A 43 -15.79 -15.32 -12.21
N ALA A 44 -14.81 -15.06 -13.07
CA ALA A 44 -14.99 -15.12 -14.52
C ALA A 44 -15.37 -16.53 -15.00
N ALA A 45 -14.76 -17.57 -14.42
CA ALA A 45 -15.07 -18.95 -14.73
C ALA A 45 -16.50 -19.33 -14.30
N ASP A 46 -16.90 -18.97 -13.07
CA ASP A 46 -18.26 -19.18 -12.58
C ASP A 46 -19.29 -18.39 -13.40
N TYR A 47 -18.96 -17.15 -13.75
CA TYR A 47 -19.81 -16.26 -14.54
C TYR A 47 -20.10 -16.85 -15.93
N LYS A 48 -19.05 -17.35 -16.62
CA LYS A 48 -19.19 -17.98 -17.93
C LYS A 48 -20.11 -19.18 -17.88
N ALA A 49 -20.04 -19.98 -16.81
CA ALA A 49 -20.83 -21.20 -16.67
C ALA A 49 -22.31 -20.93 -16.37
N ARG A 50 -22.65 -19.85 -15.65
CA ARG A 50 -23.98 -19.69 -15.03
C ARG A 50 -24.70 -18.38 -15.39
N CYS A 51 -23.94 -17.31 -15.64
CA CYS A 51 -24.47 -15.94 -15.70
C CYS A 51 -24.51 -15.36 -17.13
N ALA A 52 -23.54 -15.72 -17.97
CA ALA A 52 -23.35 -15.13 -19.29
C ALA A 52 -24.55 -15.30 -20.23
N LYS A 53 -25.35 -16.36 -20.06
CA LYS A 53 -26.57 -16.60 -20.85
C LYS A 53 -27.60 -15.47 -20.76
N CYS A 54 -27.65 -14.76 -19.64
CA CYS A 54 -28.59 -13.67 -19.40
C CYS A 54 -27.89 -12.31 -19.35
N HIS A 55 -26.70 -12.23 -18.77
CA HIS A 55 -26.00 -10.96 -18.53
C HIS A 55 -24.94 -10.62 -19.59
N GLY A 56 -24.82 -11.43 -20.65
CA GLY A 56 -23.85 -11.22 -21.73
C GLY A 56 -22.46 -11.76 -21.39
N ALA A 57 -21.62 -11.98 -22.40
CA ALA A 57 -20.29 -12.57 -22.20
C ALA A 57 -19.28 -11.59 -21.57
N GLN A 58 -19.51 -10.29 -21.78
CA GLN A 58 -18.73 -9.15 -21.37
C GLN A 58 -19.45 -8.25 -20.36
N LEU A 59 -20.47 -8.77 -19.65
CA LEU A 59 -21.32 -8.04 -18.70
C LEU A 59 -22.23 -6.97 -19.33
N GLU A 60 -22.39 -7.01 -20.65
CA GLU A 60 -23.11 -6.03 -21.46
C GLU A 60 -24.63 -6.10 -21.30
N GLY A 61 -25.16 -7.16 -20.69
CA GLY A 61 -26.59 -7.39 -20.56
C GLY A 61 -27.22 -7.97 -21.83
N LEU A 62 -28.18 -8.87 -21.67
CA LEU A 62 -28.98 -9.45 -22.75
C LEU A 62 -30.43 -9.59 -22.26
N ALA A 63 -30.82 -10.80 -21.85
CA ALA A 63 -32.11 -11.05 -21.20
C ALA A 63 -32.13 -10.55 -19.73
N GLY A 64 -30.96 -10.46 -19.11
CA GLY A 64 -30.73 -9.83 -17.82
C GLY A 64 -30.06 -8.46 -17.98
N PRO A 65 -30.13 -7.60 -16.94
CA PRO A 65 -29.56 -6.26 -17.00
C PRO A 65 -28.04 -6.28 -17.20
N PRO A 66 -27.46 -5.20 -17.75
CA PRO A 66 -26.00 -5.03 -17.81
C PRO A 66 -25.41 -5.02 -16.39
N LEU A 67 -24.29 -5.70 -16.25
CA LEU A 67 -23.51 -5.76 -15.00
C LEU A 67 -22.24 -4.91 -15.08
N ALA A 68 -22.03 -4.19 -16.19
CA ALA A 68 -20.99 -3.20 -16.33
C ALA A 68 -21.47 -1.93 -17.02
N GLY A 69 -20.71 -0.85 -16.84
CA GLY A 69 -20.96 0.43 -17.50
C GLY A 69 -21.89 1.35 -16.73
N ALA A 70 -22.38 2.40 -17.40
CA ALA A 70 -23.08 3.51 -16.77
C ALA A 70 -24.37 3.08 -16.05
N ASP A 71 -25.13 2.15 -16.63
CA ASP A 71 -26.41 1.69 -16.06
C ASP A 71 -26.19 0.93 -14.75
N PHE A 72 -25.20 0.03 -14.73
CA PHE A 72 -24.77 -0.66 -13.52
C PHE A 72 -24.33 0.37 -12.45
N LEU A 73 -23.42 1.28 -12.82
CA LEU A 73 -22.91 2.28 -11.88
C LEU A 73 -24.01 3.21 -11.37
N ASN A 74 -25.03 3.55 -12.15
CA ASN A 74 -26.14 4.40 -11.69
C ASN A 74 -26.94 3.77 -10.55
N ILE A 75 -27.03 2.44 -10.52
CA ILE A 75 -27.70 1.69 -9.45
C ILE A 75 -26.78 1.54 -8.24
N TRP A 76 -25.51 1.16 -8.48
CA TRP A 76 -24.64 0.66 -7.43
C TRP A 76 -23.65 1.69 -6.86
N LYS A 77 -23.43 2.84 -7.53
CA LYS A 77 -22.32 3.76 -7.19
C LYS A 77 -22.35 4.36 -5.78
N SER A 78 -23.52 4.37 -5.16
CA SER A 78 -23.77 4.93 -3.82
C SER A 78 -24.14 3.87 -2.79
N GLN A 79 -24.09 2.58 -3.17
CA GLN A 79 -24.45 1.46 -2.31
C GLN A 79 -23.18 0.81 -1.73
N PRO A 80 -23.27 0.23 -0.52
CA PRO A 80 -22.21 -0.64 -0.03
C PRO A 80 -22.11 -1.92 -0.87
N LEU A 81 -20.92 -2.50 -0.93
CA LEU A 81 -20.64 -3.72 -1.69
C LEU A 81 -21.43 -4.92 -1.14
N SER A 82 -21.82 -4.87 0.14
CA SER A 82 -22.75 -5.83 0.76
C SER A 82 -24.06 -5.97 -0.01
N ASP A 83 -24.56 -4.90 -0.61
CA ASP A 83 -25.87 -4.90 -1.26
C ASP A 83 -25.78 -5.60 -2.62
N LEU A 84 -24.69 -5.36 -3.36
CA LEU A 84 -24.39 -6.08 -4.59
C LEU A 84 -24.14 -7.56 -4.31
N TYR A 85 -23.33 -7.86 -3.29
CA TYR A 85 -23.09 -9.22 -2.83
C TYR A 85 -24.40 -9.92 -2.45
N GLY A 86 -25.24 -9.29 -1.63
CA GLY A 86 -26.52 -9.84 -1.20
C GLY A 86 -27.46 -10.09 -2.38
N LYS A 87 -27.49 -9.17 -3.35
CA LYS A 87 -28.29 -9.35 -4.57
C LYS A 87 -27.84 -10.59 -5.35
N VAL A 88 -26.54 -10.74 -5.59
CA VAL A 88 -25.98 -11.92 -6.27
C VAL A 88 -26.24 -13.19 -5.47
N HIS A 89 -25.93 -13.18 -4.18
CA HIS A 89 -26.00 -14.36 -3.32
C HIS A 89 -27.43 -14.89 -3.14
N ILE A 90 -28.41 -13.99 -2.99
CA ILE A 90 -29.79 -14.35 -2.65
C ILE A 90 -30.63 -14.60 -3.90
N THR A 91 -30.44 -13.80 -4.95
CA THR A 91 -31.38 -13.80 -6.10
C THR A 91 -30.83 -14.49 -7.34
N MET A 92 -29.53 -14.82 -7.37
CA MET A 92 -28.89 -15.44 -8.53
C MET A 92 -28.35 -16.84 -8.22
N PRO A 93 -28.24 -17.71 -9.25
CA PRO A 93 -28.80 -17.57 -10.61
C PRO A 93 -30.33 -17.55 -10.62
N LEU A 94 -30.96 -16.91 -11.61
CA LEU A 94 -32.43 -16.76 -11.65
C LEU A 94 -33.19 -18.10 -11.67
N ASP A 95 -32.62 -19.10 -12.32
CA ASP A 95 -33.13 -20.47 -12.41
C ASP A 95 -32.85 -21.31 -11.15
N SER A 96 -31.95 -20.87 -10.28
CA SER A 96 -31.61 -21.55 -9.02
C SER A 96 -31.14 -20.56 -7.94
N PRO A 97 -31.99 -19.66 -7.45
CA PRO A 97 -31.59 -18.62 -6.51
C PRO A 97 -31.04 -19.20 -5.19
N GLY A 98 -30.05 -18.54 -4.60
CA GLY A 98 -29.50 -18.94 -3.29
C GLY A 98 -28.57 -20.16 -3.32
N THR A 99 -28.21 -20.68 -4.51
CA THR A 99 -27.33 -21.85 -4.65
C THR A 99 -25.84 -21.53 -4.66
N LEU A 100 -25.46 -20.25 -4.76
CA LEU A 100 -24.06 -19.82 -4.77
C LEU A 100 -23.47 -19.88 -3.37
N THR A 101 -22.31 -20.49 -3.21
CA THR A 101 -21.56 -20.39 -1.95
C THR A 101 -21.11 -18.94 -1.70
N PRO A 102 -20.81 -18.56 -0.45
CA PRO A 102 -20.27 -17.24 -0.16
C PRO A 102 -19.00 -16.91 -0.95
N ALA A 103 -18.10 -17.89 -1.11
CA ALA A 103 -16.87 -17.73 -1.87
C ALA A 103 -17.10 -17.54 -3.39
N GLN A 104 -18.07 -18.25 -3.98
CA GLN A 104 -18.47 -18.04 -5.38
C GLN A 104 -19.11 -16.66 -5.56
N SER A 105 -19.93 -16.25 -4.60
CA SER A 105 -20.62 -14.96 -4.64
C SER A 105 -19.63 -13.80 -4.59
N THR A 106 -18.63 -13.83 -3.71
CA THR A 106 -17.57 -12.81 -3.68
C THR A 106 -16.65 -12.86 -4.89
N ALA A 107 -16.38 -14.06 -5.44
CA ALA A 107 -15.64 -14.20 -6.68
C ALA A 107 -16.37 -13.56 -7.88
N LEU A 108 -17.68 -13.78 -8.01
CA LEU A 108 -18.52 -13.14 -9.03
C LEU A 108 -18.55 -11.61 -8.86
N VAL A 109 -18.67 -11.12 -7.63
CA VAL A 109 -18.60 -9.68 -7.35
C VAL A 109 -17.23 -9.11 -7.74
N ALA A 110 -16.13 -9.79 -7.44
CA ALA A 110 -14.78 -9.38 -7.86
C ALA A 110 -14.65 -9.31 -9.40
N TYR A 111 -15.24 -10.26 -10.13
CA TYR A 111 -15.26 -10.23 -11.59
C TYR A 111 -16.08 -9.05 -12.14
N ILE A 112 -17.24 -8.75 -11.53
CA ILE A 112 -18.05 -7.58 -11.88
C ILE A 112 -17.28 -6.27 -11.64
N LEU A 113 -16.57 -6.16 -10.50
CA LEU A 113 -15.71 -5.01 -10.22
C LEU A 113 -14.60 -4.85 -11.26
N GLN A 114 -13.95 -5.95 -11.65
CA GLN A 114 -12.95 -5.95 -12.71
C GLN A 114 -13.51 -5.48 -14.06
N GLY A 115 -14.70 -5.96 -14.44
CA GLY A 115 -15.38 -5.54 -15.66
C GLY A 115 -15.71 -4.03 -15.66
N ASN A 116 -16.00 -3.48 -14.49
CA ASN A 116 -16.23 -2.04 -14.26
C ASN A 116 -14.95 -1.23 -14.02
N LYS A 117 -13.77 -1.81 -14.28
CA LYS A 117 -12.46 -1.14 -14.21
C LYS A 117 -12.06 -0.66 -12.82
N PHE A 118 -12.62 -1.25 -11.76
CA PHE A 118 -12.05 -1.08 -10.43
C PHE A 118 -10.68 -1.77 -10.38
N PRO A 119 -9.66 -1.20 -9.70
CA PRO A 119 -8.36 -1.83 -9.61
C PRO A 119 -8.44 -3.09 -8.73
N ALA A 120 -7.59 -4.08 -9.03
CA ALA A 120 -7.34 -5.19 -8.13
C ALA A 120 -6.31 -4.78 -7.05
N GLY A 121 -6.41 -5.38 -5.86
CA GLY A 121 -5.42 -5.29 -4.80
C GLY A 121 -4.81 -6.65 -4.47
N GLY A 122 -4.16 -6.74 -3.31
CA GLY A 122 -3.41 -7.92 -2.88
C GLY A 122 -4.21 -8.98 -2.12
N ALA A 123 -5.45 -8.69 -1.73
CA ALA A 123 -6.27 -9.58 -0.91
C ALA A 123 -7.62 -9.88 -1.57
N ASP A 124 -8.15 -11.07 -1.32
CA ASP A 124 -9.50 -11.45 -1.71
C ASP A 124 -10.54 -10.64 -0.92
N LEU A 125 -11.66 -10.29 -1.57
CA LEU A 125 -12.85 -9.80 -0.89
C LEU A 125 -13.26 -10.80 0.17
N PRO A 126 -13.48 -10.35 1.42
CA PRO A 126 -13.99 -11.22 2.45
C PRO A 126 -15.43 -11.64 2.11
N SER A 127 -15.79 -12.86 2.49
CA SER A 127 -17.16 -13.38 2.36
C SER A 127 -18.06 -13.01 3.55
N ASP A 128 -17.59 -12.16 4.46
CA ASP A 128 -18.37 -11.66 5.59
C ASP A 128 -19.12 -10.37 5.24
N GLU A 129 -20.44 -10.38 5.42
CA GLU A 129 -21.32 -9.25 5.11
C GLU A 129 -20.92 -7.95 5.87
N PRO A 130 -20.54 -7.99 7.16
CA PRO A 130 -20.13 -6.79 7.88
C PRO A 130 -18.91 -6.09 7.25
N ALA A 131 -17.90 -6.83 6.80
CA ALA A 131 -16.74 -6.24 6.12
C ALA A 131 -17.13 -5.68 4.74
N LEU A 132 -17.98 -6.37 3.99
CA LEU A 132 -18.48 -5.89 2.70
C LEU A 132 -19.31 -4.60 2.84
N LYS A 133 -20.03 -4.42 3.95
CA LYS A 133 -20.80 -3.21 4.24
C LYS A 133 -19.93 -1.96 4.40
N LEU A 134 -18.67 -2.15 4.79
CA LEU A 134 -17.71 -1.06 4.96
C LEU A 134 -17.03 -0.65 3.65
N ILE A 135 -17.31 -1.35 2.55
CA ILE A 135 -16.75 -1.06 1.23
C ILE A 135 -17.82 -0.37 0.38
N ALA A 136 -17.63 0.90 0.03
CA ALA A 136 -18.54 1.60 -0.87
C ALA A 136 -18.13 1.43 -2.34
N LEU A 137 -19.09 1.10 -3.20
CA LEU A 137 -18.87 0.90 -4.64
C LEU A 137 -18.88 2.25 -5.37
N ALA A 138 -17.98 3.18 -5.07
CA ALA A 138 -17.91 4.46 -5.80
C ALA A 138 -16.89 4.38 -6.95
N PRO A 139 -17.27 4.61 -8.22
CA PRO A 139 -16.32 4.59 -9.33
C PRO A 139 -15.30 5.72 -9.20
N ALA A 140 -14.09 5.50 -9.70
CA ALA A 140 -13.06 6.54 -9.77
C ALA A 140 -13.60 7.69 -10.64
N GLY A 141 -14.00 8.79 -10.00
CA GLY A 141 -14.57 9.96 -10.66
C GLY A 141 -15.94 10.42 -10.17
N THR A 142 -16.61 9.71 -9.26
CA THR A 142 -17.78 10.30 -8.57
C THR A 142 -17.27 11.20 -7.44
N PRO A 143 -17.48 12.53 -7.49
CA PRO A 143 -17.18 13.38 -6.36
C PRO A 143 -18.08 12.93 -5.21
N ALA A 144 -17.49 12.57 -4.07
CA ALA A 144 -18.25 12.50 -2.83
C ALA A 144 -19.00 13.83 -2.67
N ALA A 145 -20.28 13.77 -2.26
CA ALA A 145 -21.10 14.95 -1.97
C ALA A 145 -20.27 16.00 -1.22
N PRO A 146 -20.44 17.31 -1.51
CA PRO A 146 -19.54 18.33 -1.01
C PRO A 146 -19.65 18.40 0.52
N ARG A 147 -18.74 17.69 1.20
CA ARG A 147 -18.09 18.29 2.36
C ARG A 147 -17.52 19.57 1.80
N THR A 148 -17.93 20.72 2.33
CA THR A 148 -17.24 22.00 2.11
C THR A 148 -15.77 21.67 1.98
N ALA A 149 -15.23 21.83 0.77
CA ALA A 149 -13.84 21.51 0.52
C ALA A 149 -13.09 22.46 1.44
N ALA A 150 -12.67 21.96 2.60
CA ALA A 150 -11.57 22.57 3.33
C ALA A 150 -10.53 22.75 2.24
N ALA A 151 -10.24 24.01 1.91
CA ALA A 151 -9.38 24.36 0.79
C ALA A 151 -8.20 23.40 0.85
N ALA A 152 -8.05 22.57 -0.19
CA ALA A 152 -7.11 21.46 -0.14
C ALA A 152 -5.76 22.05 0.27
N VAL A 153 -5.28 21.68 1.45
CA VAL A 153 -4.02 22.22 1.97
C VAL A 153 -2.96 21.72 1.01
N SER A 154 -2.44 22.64 0.20
CA SER A 154 -1.45 22.36 -0.83
C SER A 154 -0.08 22.66 -0.28
N PHE A 155 0.82 21.69 -0.38
CA PHE A 155 2.22 21.83 0.01
C PHE A 155 3.06 21.91 -1.28
N PRO A 156 3.34 23.12 -1.81
CA PRO A 156 4.07 23.25 -3.06
C PRO A 156 5.49 22.69 -2.94
N ALA A 157 6.01 22.16 -4.05
CA ALA A 157 7.39 21.67 -4.08
C ALA A 157 8.39 22.80 -3.82
N VAL A 158 9.19 22.65 -2.76
CA VAL A 158 10.28 23.60 -2.42
C VAL A 158 11.56 23.29 -3.22
N GLY A 159 11.87 22.01 -3.42
CA GLY A 159 13.09 21.54 -4.08
C GLY A 159 12.85 20.78 -5.38
N THR A 160 13.92 20.55 -6.13
CA THR A 160 13.92 19.69 -7.32
C THR A 160 13.79 18.22 -6.94
N LEU A 161 13.45 17.38 -7.93
CA LEU A 161 13.47 15.92 -7.76
C LEU A 161 14.85 15.43 -7.29
N ASN A 162 15.94 15.94 -7.88
CA ASN A 162 17.30 15.53 -7.51
C ASN A 162 17.60 15.86 -6.03
N GLN A 163 17.14 17.02 -5.52
CA GLN A 163 17.30 17.36 -4.11
C GLN A 163 16.51 16.43 -3.17
N VAL A 164 15.30 16.02 -3.54
CA VAL A 164 14.54 15.00 -2.79
C VAL A 164 15.25 13.65 -2.80
N MET A 165 15.73 13.23 -3.97
CA MET A 165 16.50 11.99 -4.11
C MET A 165 17.75 12.00 -3.22
N ARG A 166 18.53 13.10 -3.24
CA ARG A 166 19.77 13.22 -2.45
C ARG A 166 19.52 13.44 -0.96
N GLY A 167 18.43 14.11 -0.59
CA GLY A 167 18.15 14.49 0.79
C GLY A 167 17.45 13.41 1.60
N ILE A 168 16.68 12.55 0.94
CA ILE A 168 15.82 11.57 1.63
C ILE A 168 16.13 10.15 1.14
N LEU A 169 16.00 9.90 -0.16
CA LEU A 169 16.01 8.53 -0.68
C LEU A 169 17.42 7.93 -0.65
N PHE A 170 18.42 8.65 -1.13
CA PHE A 170 19.81 8.20 -1.16
C PHE A 170 20.41 7.89 0.23
N PRO A 171 20.32 8.78 1.24
CA PRO A 171 20.82 8.45 2.57
C PRO A 171 20.05 7.29 3.19
N SER A 172 18.72 7.24 3.02
CA SER A 172 17.90 6.14 3.57
C SER A 172 18.23 4.80 2.91
N SER A 173 18.38 4.75 1.59
CA SER A 173 18.75 3.52 0.89
C SER A 173 20.13 3.02 1.32
N ASN A 174 21.10 3.93 1.52
CA ASN A 174 22.43 3.54 1.97
C ASN A 174 22.41 2.95 3.39
N VAL A 175 21.59 3.49 4.30
CA VAL A 175 21.38 2.86 5.62
C VAL A 175 20.86 1.43 5.49
N LEU A 176 19.93 1.19 4.57
CA LEU A 176 19.39 -0.17 4.34
C LEU A 176 20.44 -1.10 3.71
N PHE A 177 21.18 -0.63 2.69
CA PHE A 177 22.21 -1.44 2.04
C PHE A 177 23.43 -1.69 2.93
N ASP A 178 23.77 -0.78 3.85
CA ASP A 178 24.84 -1.00 4.82
C ASP A 178 24.58 -2.26 5.66
N VAL A 179 23.31 -2.62 5.93
CA VAL A 179 22.93 -3.81 6.71
C VAL A 179 23.46 -5.11 6.08
N GLN A 180 23.67 -5.16 4.76
CA GLN A 180 24.24 -6.32 4.09
C GLN A 180 25.65 -6.68 4.59
N THR A 181 26.38 -5.69 5.13
CA THR A 181 27.77 -5.86 5.57
C THR A 181 27.98 -5.53 7.05
N GLN A 182 27.05 -4.78 7.66
CA GLN A 182 27.14 -4.30 9.03
C GLN A 182 25.88 -4.71 9.79
N ASP A 183 26.02 -5.59 10.78
CA ASP A 183 24.91 -5.94 11.67
C ASP A 183 24.59 -4.76 12.62
N PRO A 184 23.38 -4.17 12.53
CA PRO A 184 22.96 -3.11 13.45
C PRO A 184 22.94 -3.61 14.91
N GLY A 185 22.58 -4.88 15.15
CA GLY A 185 22.54 -5.48 16.48
C GLY A 185 23.92 -5.70 17.12
N ALA A 186 24.97 -5.84 16.30
CA ALA A 186 26.35 -5.91 16.80
C ALA A 186 26.82 -4.55 17.37
N SER A 187 26.37 -3.45 16.77
CA SER A 187 26.71 -2.09 17.23
C SER A 187 26.05 -1.70 18.57
N GLU A 188 24.91 -2.31 18.93
CA GLU A 188 24.30 -2.17 20.27
C GLU A 188 25.17 -2.76 21.37
N LYS A 189 25.89 -3.86 21.08
CA LYS A 189 26.70 -4.59 22.05
C LYS A 189 28.08 -3.99 22.27
N ALA A 190 28.55 -3.16 21.34
CA ALA A 190 29.94 -2.69 21.31
C ALA A 190 30.19 -1.30 21.91
N GLY A 191 29.14 -0.52 22.26
CA GLY A 191 29.31 0.86 22.76
C GLY A 191 30.16 1.69 21.79
N ALA A 192 29.60 1.97 20.60
CA ALA A 192 30.37 2.41 19.43
C ALA A 192 31.22 3.67 19.70
N LYS A 193 32.56 3.52 19.69
CA LYS A 193 33.49 4.65 19.64
C LYS A 193 33.40 5.33 18.28
N ALA A 194 33.17 6.63 18.29
CA ALA A 194 33.12 7.50 17.11
C ALA A 194 34.50 7.57 16.44
N GLY A 195 34.77 6.68 15.50
CA GLY A 195 35.98 6.71 14.68
C GLY A 195 35.69 6.11 13.30
N ALA A 196 35.74 6.95 12.26
CA ALA A 196 35.54 6.61 10.85
C ALA A 196 34.11 6.17 10.41
N ALA A 197 33.10 6.64 11.13
CA ALA A 197 31.68 6.33 10.96
C ALA A 197 31.03 6.91 9.68
N THR A 198 30.46 6.06 8.83
CA THR A 198 29.49 6.41 7.78
C THR A 198 28.29 7.19 8.36
N THR A 199 27.48 7.84 7.53
CA THR A 199 26.29 8.61 7.95
C THR A 199 25.37 7.79 8.88
N SER A 200 25.23 6.50 8.60
CA SER A 200 24.55 5.48 9.41
C SER A 200 25.11 5.36 10.83
N VAL A 201 26.43 5.38 11.01
CA VAL A 201 27.09 5.28 12.32
C VAL A 201 27.12 6.64 13.05
N ARG A 202 27.20 7.76 12.32
CA ARG A 202 27.21 9.11 12.92
C ARG A 202 25.84 9.50 13.53
N TYR A 203 24.73 9.06 12.94
CA TYR A 203 23.38 9.33 13.46
C TYR A 203 22.72 8.11 14.14
N GLY A 204 23.25 6.89 13.97
CA GLY A 204 22.80 5.69 14.69
C GLY A 204 22.93 5.80 16.22
N ASN A 205 23.86 6.62 16.71
CA ASN A 205 24.05 6.89 18.13
C ASN A 205 22.96 7.78 18.79
N VAL A 206 22.04 8.37 18.02
CA VAL A 206 20.98 9.24 18.57
C VAL A 206 19.71 8.46 18.91
N TYR A 207 19.40 7.40 18.15
CA TYR A 207 18.15 6.65 18.30
C TYR A 207 18.36 5.14 18.56
N GLY A 208 19.60 4.64 18.56
CA GLY A 208 19.88 3.21 18.57
C GLY A 208 19.90 2.64 17.14
N PRO A 209 20.76 1.66 16.86
CA PRO A 209 21.13 1.29 15.50
C PRO A 209 19.98 0.68 14.69
N TRP A 210 19.09 -0.09 15.32
CA TRP A 210 17.89 -0.59 14.66
C TRP A 210 16.86 0.51 14.36
N ILE A 211 16.79 1.58 15.16
CA ILE A 211 15.90 2.69 14.86
C ILE A 211 16.37 3.42 13.61
N GLY A 212 17.68 3.52 13.36
CA GLY A 212 18.23 4.06 12.12
C GLY A 212 17.72 3.30 10.87
N VAL A 213 17.68 1.97 10.95
CA VAL A 213 17.13 1.11 9.89
C VAL A 213 15.62 1.30 9.73
N ASP A 214 14.88 1.35 10.86
CA ASP A 214 13.42 1.57 10.86
C ASP A 214 13.04 2.88 10.16
N VAL A 215 13.67 4.00 10.56
CA VAL A 215 13.34 5.31 10.00
C VAL A 215 13.80 5.47 8.55
N ALA A 216 14.88 4.79 8.15
CA ALA A 216 15.30 4.74 6.76
C ALA A 216 14.26 4.00 5.89
N ALA A 217 13.75 2.86 6.35
CA ALA A 217 12.71 2.12 5.64
C ALA A 217 11.39 2.92 5.54
N ILE A 218 10.99 3.58 6.65
CA ILE A 218 9.83 4.49 6.67
C ILE A 218 10.03 5.64 5.69
N ALA A 219 11.21 6.29 5.70
CA ALA A 219 11.50 7.40 4.80
C ALA A 219 11.37 6.99 3.33
N ILE A 220 11.80 5.78 2.95
CA ILE A 220 11.57 5.24 1.60
C ILE A 220 10.06 5.03 1.35
N ALA A 221 9.36 4.39 2.27
CA ALA A 221 7.93 4.09 2.13
C ALA A 221 7.05 5.36 2.03
N GLU A 222 7.41 6.41 2.76
CA GLU A 222 6.66 7.66 2.83
C GLU A 222 7.14 8.73 1.85
N SER A 223 8.14 8.43 1.01
CA SER A 223 8.64 9.39 0.01
C SER A 223 7.69 9.62 -1.16
N ALA A 224 6.67 8.77 -1.36
CA ALA A 224 5.78 8.85 -2.52
C ALA A 224 5.10 10.21 -2.72
N PRO A 225 4.50 10.86 -1.69
CA PRO A 225 3.91 12.19 -1.85
C PRO A 225 4.93 13.25 -2.30
N LEU A 226 6.20 13.10 -1.92
CA LEU A 226 7.28 14.01 -2.34
C LEU A 226 7.64 13.79 -3.82
N LEU A 227 7.68 12.54 -4.27
CA LEU A 227 7.92 12.18 -5.67
C LEU A 227 6.73 12.52 -6.60
N MET A 228 5.53 12.58 -6.03
CA MET A 228 4.28 12.88 -6.72
C MET A 228 3.82 14.35 -6.57
N THR A 229 4.62 15.21 -5.92
CA THR A 229 4.24 16.60 -5.68
C THR A 229 4.03 17.35 -7.01
N PRO A 230 2.83 17.89 -7.28
CA PRO A 230 2.56 18.65 -8.51
C PRO A 230 3.50 19.85 -8.65
N GLY A 231 3.94 20.12 -9.88
CA GLY A 231 4.81 21.27 -10.19
C GLY A 231 6.27 21.10 -9.78
N ARG A 232 6.68 19.98 -9.18
CA ARG A 232 8.09 19.69 -8.92
C ARG A 232 8.86 19.62 -10.24
N ARG A 233 10.07 20.20 -10.26
CA ARG A 233 10.95 20.20 -11.44
C ARG A 233 12.11 19.22 -11.30
N CYS A 234 12.51 18.67 -12.43
CA CYS A 234 13.73 17.93 -12.61
C CYS A 234 14.93 18.88 -12.83
N GLU A 235 16.15 18.34 -12.76
CA GLU A 235 17.39 19.13 -12.86
C GLU A 235 17.54 19.82 -14.22
N ASN A 236 16.94 19.25 -15.28
CA ASN A 236 16.86 19.86 -16.61
C ASN A 236 15.73 20.89 -16.77
N GLY A 237 15.09 21.31 -15.68
CA GLY A 237 14.03 22.32 -15.66
C GLY A 237 12.63 21.83 -16.09
N LYS A 238 12.52 20.61 -16.65
CA LYS A 238 11.24 20.00 -17.01
C LYS A 238 10.44 19.57 -15.78
N PRO A 239 9.10 19.49 -15.87
CA PRO A 239 8.30 18.93 -14.79
C PRO A 239 8.62 17.45 -14.57
N VAL A 240 8.51 16.99 -13.32
CA VAL A 240 8.50 15.55 -13.00
C VAL A 240 7.29 14.92 -13.69
N PRO A 241 7.43 13.74 -14.35
CA PRO A 241 6.35 13.11 -15.12
C PRO A 241 5.33 12.38 -14.25
N VAL A 242 4.77 13.07 -13.25
CA VAL A 242 3.85 12.50 -12.24
C VAL A 242 2.56 11.93 -12.85
N ASP A 243 2.20 12.36 -14.05
CA ASP A 243 1.00 11.88 -14.76
C ASP A 243 1.27 10.61 -15.58
N ARG A 244 2.52 10.17 -15.73
CA ARG A 244 2.80 8.92 -16.47
C ARG A 244 2.47 7.70 -15.63
N ALA A 245 1.80 6.73 -16.25
CA ALA A 245 1.40 5.48 -15.61
C ALA A 245 2.59 4.68 -15.07
N ASP A 246 3.70 4.64 -15.81
CA ASP A 246 4.90 3.93 -15.36
C ASP A 246 5.59 4.63 -14.18
N TRP A 247 5.62 5.98 -14.17
CA TRP A 247 6.11 6.75 -13.00
C TRP A 247 5.29 6.42 -11.75
N GLN A 248 3.96 6.46 -11.85
CA GLN A 248 3.05 6.11 -10.76
C GLN A 248 3.27 4.67 -10.28
N MET A 249 3.40 3.73 -11.21
CA MET A 249 3.68 2.32 -10.91
C MET A 249 5.03 2.14 -10.20
N TYR A 250 6.09 2.80 -10.65
CA TYR A 250 7.41 2.71 -10.01
C TYR A 250 7.42 3.35 -8.61
N VAL A 251 6.72 4.48 -8.43
CA VAL A 251 6.55 5.09 -7.10
C VAL A 251 5.81 4.15 -6.16
N GLN A 252 4.74 3.48 -6.62
CA GLN A 252 4.04 2.48 -5.82
C GLN A 252 4.94 1.29 -5.45
N GLY A 253 5.75 0.80 -6.40
CA GLY A 253 6.73 -0.26 -6.15
C GLY A 253 7.78 0.14 -5.10
N LEU A 254 8.21 1.40 -5.09
CA LEU A 254 9.13 1.93 -4.07
C LEU A 254 8.48 1.98 -2.68
N VAL A 255 7.21 2.40 -2.59
CA VAL A 255 6.45 2.39 -1.32
C VAL A 255 6.38 0.99 -0.75
N GLU A 256 6.06 0.01 -1.58
CA GLU A 256 5.93 -1.37 -1.15
C GLU A 256 7.27 -1.95 -0.70
N ALA A 257 8.35 -1.70 -1.46
CA ALA A 257 9.69 -2.11 -1.06
C ALA A 257 10.10 -1.50 0.30
N GLY A 258 9.78 -0.22 0.54
CA GLY A 258 10.00 0.42 1.84
C GLY A 258 9.22 -0.23 2.98
N ARG A 259 7.96 -0.61 2.75
CA ARG A 259 7.13 -1.33 3.75
C ARG A 259 7.67 -2.71 4.06
N VAL A 260 8.13 -3.45 3.04
CA VAL A 260 8.77 -4.75 3.23
C VAL A 260 10.06 -4.61 4.02
N ALA A 261 10.91 -3.63 3.69
CA ALA A 261 12.12 -3.34 4.45
C ALA A 261 11.82 -2.95 5.91
N TYR A 262 10.76 -2.17 6.15
CA TYR A 262 10.35 -1.79 7.51
C TYR A 262 9.84 -3.00 8.31
N LYS A 263 9.02 -3.85 7.70
CA LYS A 263 8.58 -5.09 8.35
C LYS A 263 9.77 -6.00 8.66
N ALA A 264 10.75 -6.10 7.75
CA ALA A 264 11.97 -6.85 7.98
C ALA A 264 12.80 -6.25 9.13
N SER A 265 12.95 -4.92 9.18
CA SER A 265 13.73 -4.25 10.24
C SER A 265 13.14 -4.48 11.63
N GLN A 266 11.81 -4.55 11.76
CA GLN A 266 11.11 -4.89 13.00
C GLN A 266 11.48 -6.27 13.57
N SER A 267 11.95 -7.21 12.74
CA SER A 267 12.44 -8.51 13.20
C SER A 267 13.81 -8.46 13.88
N ARG A 268 14.51 -7.32 13.77
CA ARG A 268 15.88 -7.12 14.30
C ARG A 268 16.86 -8.18 13.79
N SER A 269 16.65 -8.65 12.56
CA SER A 269 17.47 -9.65 11.88
C SER A 269 18.20 -9.03 10.70
N GLN A 270 19.53 -9.10 10.71
CA GLN A 270 20.38 -8.64 9.61
C GLN A 270 20.01 -9.37 8.31
N ASP A 271 19.84 -10.69 8.37
CA ASP A 271 19.51 -11.51 7.20
C ASP A 271 18.17 -11.10 6.58
N ALA A 272 17.15 -10.88 7.42
CA ALA A 272 15.82 -10.49 6.95
C ALA A 272 15.84 -9.14 6.23
N VAL A 273 16.58 -8.15 6.77
CA VAL A 273 16.71 -6.84 6.14
C VAL A 273 17.56 -6.91 4.89
N SER A 274 18.66 -7.67 4.93
CA SER A 274 19.54 -7.88 3.77
C SER A 274 18.76 -8.47 2.60
N GLU A 275 17.91 -9.45 2.83
CA GLU A 275 17.03 -9.99 1.78
C GLU A 275 16.04 -8.93 1.26
N ALA A 276 15.40 -8.16 2.16
CA ALA A 276 14.48 -7.10 1.76
C ALA A 276 15.15 -6.00 0.90
N THR A 277 16.47 -5.81 1.01
CA THR A 277 17.19 -4.84 0.16
C THR A 277 17.20 -5.21 -1.32
N ASN A 278 17.01 -6.48 -1.69
CA ASN A 278 16.87 -6.89 -3.09
C ASN A 278 15.68 -6.19 -3.75
N GLN A 279 14.54 -6.15 -3.06
CA GLN A 279 13.34 -5.47 -3.54
C GLN A 279 13.52 -3.94 -3.59
N ILE A 280 14.27 -3.36 -2.65
CA ILE A 280 14.64 -1.93 -2.69
C ILE A 280 15.47 -1.65 -3.94
N ALA A 281 16.49 -2.46 -4.22
CA ALA A 281 17.36 -2.30 -5.38
C ALA A 281 16.57 -2.38 -6.69
N ASP A 282 15.68 -3.36 -6.82
CA ASP A 282 14.82 -3.52 -7.99
C ASP A 282 13.87 -2.33 -8.19
N SER A 283 13.20 -1.88 -7.12
CA SER A 283 12.32 -0.71 -7.17
C SER A 283 13.07 0.57 -7.56
N CYS A 284 14.29 0.77 -7.05
CA CYS A 284 15.16 1.86 -7.49
C CYS A 284 15.53 1.74 -8.97
N ALA A 285 15.93 0.55 -9.42
CA ALA A 285 16.37 0.32 -10.79
C ALA A 285 15.26 0.52 -11.82
N ASN A 286 14.01 0.15 -11.50
CA ASN A 286 12.86 0.30 -12.39
C ASN A 286 12.65 1.76 -12.82
N CYS A 287 12.77 2.71 -11.88
CA CYS A 287 12.71 4.13 -12.20
C CYS A 287 14.02 4.64 -12.80
N HIS A 288 15.17 4.27 -12.22
CA HIS A 288 16.46 4.80 -12.65
C HIS A 288 16.82 4.43 -14.09
N ARG A 289 16.53 3.21 -14.56
CA ARG A 289 16.78 2.79 -15.95
C ARG A 289 16.05 3.67 -16.96
N VAL A 290 14.85 4.14 -16.63
CA VAL A 290 14.01 4.95 -17.52
C VAL A 290 14.32 6.44 -17.40
N TYR A 291 14.54 6.92 -16.17
CA TYR A 291 14.54 8.36 -15.87
C TYR A 291 15.90 8.91 -15.42
N ARG A 292 16.91 8.08 -15.11
CA ARG A 292 18.21 8.54 -14.58
C ARG A 292 19.39 8.07 -15.42
N ASP A 293 19.39 6.80 -15.79
CA ASP A 293 20.49 6.07 -16.41
C ASP A 293 20.37 6.15 -17.94
N VAL A 294 20.33 7.38 -18.43
CA VAL A 294 20.25 7.73 -19.85
C VAL A 294 21.63 8.17 -20.36
N ALA A 295 21.91 7.90 -21.64
CA ALA A 295 23.21 8.19 -22.25
C ALA A 295 23.60 9.68 -22.17
N ASN A 296 22.61 10.59 -22.26
CA ASN A 296 22.81 12.02 -22.08
C ASN A 296 22.22 12.47 -20.74
N PRO A 297 23.04 12.90 -19.76
CA PRO A 297 22.55 13.39 -18.47
C PRO A 297 21.55 14.55 -18.54
N ALA A 298 21.60 15.38 -19.60
CA ALA A 298 20.62 16.45 -19.81
C ALA A 298 19.20 15.91 -20.10
N MET A 299 19.10 14.65 -20.56
CA MET A 299 17.85 13.96 -20.84
C MET A 299 17.28 13.22 -19.62
N ARG A 300 17.94 13.27 -18.45
CA ARG A 300 17.37 12.71 -17.22
C ARG A 300 15.97 13.24 -16.97
N CYS A 301 15.09 12.41 -16.45
CA CYS A 301 13.68 12.69 -16.22
C CYS A 301 12.88 13.00 -17.51
N THR A 302 13.50 12.86 -18.70
CA THR A 302 12.79 12.81 -19.98
C THR A 302 12.82 11.37 -20.47
N PRO A 303 11.77 10.57 -20.21
CA PRO A 303 11.74 9.20 -20.70
C PRO A 303 11.76 9.20 -22.25
N PRO A 304 12.25 8.12 -22.88
CA PRO A 304 12.13 7.94 -24.32
C PRO A 304 10.67 8.06 -24.76
N ALA A 305 10.45 8.51 -25.99
CA ALA A 305 9.13 8.41 -26.61
C ALA A 305 8.67 6.94 -26.60
N PRO A 306 7.38 6.67 -26.38
CA PRO A 306 6.83 5.32 -26.41
C PRO A 306 7.03 4.64 -27.77
#